data_AF-A0AAU5VH71-F1
#
_entry.id   AF-A0AAU5VH71-F1
#
_cell.length_a   1.000
_cell.length_b   1.000
_cell.length_c   1.000
_cell.angle_alpha   90.00
_cell.angle_beta   90.00
_cell.angle_gamma   90.00
#
_symmetry.space_group_name_H-M   'P 1'
#
loop_
_entity.id
_entity.type
_entity.pdbx_description
1 polymer ?
#
loop_
_entity_poly.entity_id
_entity_poly.type
_entity_poly.pdbx_seq_one_letter_code
_entity_poly.pdbx_strand_id
1 'polypeptide(L)'
;MSESYSPVPELNLLKEFEDRLGPVYYAEGFELCEYGGDAGLHTWSEDAEFLSRFIPFAQANGTGSHYALWRCDDRADLAALPVVFVGDEGDLYVIARDLRELFRLLAIDSEPVSEGFLDPDIVKEHSEGHTEFLAWLDRTFGLGAPEDPNALWEARKGHDDRFRAWTGRFVELGDG
;
A
#
# COMPACT_ATOMS: atom_id res chain seq x y z
N MET A 1 -26.10 11.08 -5.50
CA MET A 1 -25.04 11.09 -4.46
C MET A 1 -23.95 10.22 -5.04
N SER A 2 -22.75 10.74 -5.31
CA SER A 2 -21.67 9.82 -5.66
C SER A 2 -21.42 8.96 -4.43
N GLU A 3 -21.55 7.65 -4.57
CA GLU A 3 -21.11 6.74 -3.53
C GLU A 3 -19.61 6.96 -3.35
N SER A 4 -19.17 7.16 -2.10
CA SER A 4 -17.75 7.31 -1.78
C SER A 4 -17.01 6.04 -2.19
N TYR A 5 -15.80 6.19 -2.73
CA TYR A 5 -14.96 5.08 -3.17
C TYR A 5 -14.68 4.07 -2.05
N SER A 6 -14.49 4.54 -0.82
CA SER A 6 -14.26 3.70 0.36
C SER A 6 -14.79 4.38 1.64
N PRO A 7 -14.90 3.65 2.76
CA PRO A 7 -15.12 4.26 4.07
C PRO A 7 -13.88 5.00 4.63
N VAL A 8 -12.73 4.95 3.93
CA VAL A 8 -11.47 5.57 4.37
C VAL A 8 -11.33 6.97 3.74
N PRO A 9 -11.40 8.06 4.52
CA PRO A 9 -11.35 9.43 3.97
C PRO A 9 -10.12 9.70 3.11
N GLU A 10 -8.95 9.23 3.52
CA GLU A 10 -7.69 9.35 2.80
C GLU A 10 -7.72 8.72 1.40
N LEU A 11 -8.33 7.54 1.25
CA LEU A 11 -8.49 6.90 -0.06
C LEU A 11 -9.48 7.64 -0.95
N ASN A 12 -10.53 8.24 -0.38
CA ASN A 12 -11.45 9.08 -1.15
C ASN A 12 -10.74 10.34 -1.67
N LEU A 13 -9.88 10.96 -0.86
CA LEU A 13 -9.08 12.11 -1.27
C LEU A 13 -8.09 11.74 -2.39
N LEU A 14 -7.48 10.55 -2.31
CA LEU A 14 -6.61 10.02 -3.36
C LEU A 14 -7.39 9.76 -4.65
N LYS A 15 -8.56 9.12 -4.55
CA LYS A 15 -9.43 8.86 -5.71
C LYS A 15 -9.88 10.16 -6.39
N GLU A 16 -10.24 11.18 -5.62
CA GLU A 16 -10.56 12.50 -6.16
C GLU A 16 -9.35 13.18 -6.83
N PHE A 17 -8.13 12.89 -6.36
CA PHE A 17 -6.91 13.35 -7.02
C PHE A 17 -6.71 12.64 -8.35
N GLU A 18 -6.78 11.32 -8.40
CA GLU A 18 -6.69 10.53 -9.64
C GLU A 18 -7.71 10.97 -10.69
N ASP A 19 -8.97 11.17 -10.28
CA ASP A 19 -10.05 11.58 -11.19
C ASP A 19 -9.80 12.97 -11.81
N ARG A 20 -9.08 13.85 -11.10
CA ARG A 20 -8.69 15.17 -11.63
C ARG A 20 -7.42 15.10 -12.47
N LEU A 21 -6.49 14.23 -12.11
CA LEU A 21 -5.22 14.05 -12.82
C LEU A 21 -5.45 13.47 -14.22
N GLY A 22 -6.40 12.54 -14.34
CA GLY A 22 -6.72 11.87 -15.59
C GLY A 22 -5.93 10.56 -15.77
N PRO A 23 -5.87 10.00 -16.99
CA PRO A 23 -5.36 8.65 -17.24
C PRO A 23 -3.82 8.61 -17.33
N VAL A 24 -3.14 9.07 -16.28
CA VAL A 24 -1.68 9.05 -16.17
C VAL A 24 -1.27 8.52 -14.80
N TYR A 25 -0.12 7.85 -14.76
CA TYR A 25 0.48 7.42 -13.51
C TYR A 25 1.09 8.60 -12.76
N TYR A 26 1.13 8.50 -11.44
CA TYR A 26 1.83 9.42 -10.55
C TYR A 26 2.79 8.72 -9.58
N ALA A 27 2.69 7.40 -9.51
CA ALA A 27 3.60 6.49 -8.85
C ALA A 27 3.70 5.23 -9.72
N GLU A 28 4.92 4.82 -10.06
CA GLU A 28 5.19 3.70 -10.94
C GLU A 28 4.49 2.42 -10.46
N GLY A 29 3.69 1.81 -11.35
CA GLY A 29 2.97 0.56 -11.08
C GLY A 29 1.79 0.66 -10.10
N PHE A 30 1.51 1.84 -9.54
CA PHE A 30 0.39 2.05 -8.62
C PHE A 30 -0.89 2.43 -9.36
N GLU A 31 -1.99 1.76 -9.05
CA GLU A 31 -3.35 2.18 -9.43
C GLU A 31 -4.36 1.83 -8.33
N LEU A 32 -5.31 2.71 -8.01
CA LEU A 32 -6.45 2.33 -7.18
C LEU A 32 -7.33 1.29 -7.88
N CYS A 33 -7.69 0.24 -7.15
CA CYS A 33 -8.59 -0.82 -7.60
C CYS A 33 -9.92 -0.76 -6.83
N GLU A 34 -10.83 -1.70 -7.06
CA GLU A 34 -12.04 -1.82 -6.24
C GLU A 34 -11.70 -2.02 -4.76
N TYR A 35 -12.25 -1.16 -3.89
CA TYR A 35 -12.05 -1.26 -2.46
C TYR A 35 -12.70 -2.54 -1.89
N GLY A 36 -11.90 -3.38 -1.24
CA GLY A 36 -12.31 -4.70 -0.77
C GLY A 36 -12.42 -5.75 -1.89
N GLY A 37 -11.85 -5.47 -3.07
CA GLY A 37 -11.80 -6.39 -4.20
C GLY A 37 -10.89 -7.61 -3.96
N ASP A 38 -10.65 -8.39 -5.02
CA ASP A 38 -9.72 -9.53 -4.96
C ASP A 38 -8.27 -9.04 -5.14
N ALA A 39 -7.36 -9.60 -4.34
CA ALA A 39 -5.91 -9.37 -4.39
C ALA A 39 -5.13 -10.69 -4.48
N GLY A 40 -5.78 -11.80 -4.85
CA GLY A 40 -5.13 -13.11 -4.91
C GLY A 40 -4.85 -13.73 -3.55
N LEU A 41 -5.42 -13.22 -2.44
CA LEU A 41 -5.16 -13.73 -1.09
C LEU A 41 -5.55 -15.20 -0.89
N HIS A 42 -6.46 -15.72 -1.72
CA HIS A 42 -6.85 -17.13 -1.73
C HIS A 42 -5.70 -18.08 -2.12
N THR A 43 -4.65 -17.58 -2.79
CA THR A 43 -3.45 -18.38 -3.10
C THR A 43 -2.57 -18.62 -1.88
N TRP A 44 -2.75 -17.81 -0.82
CA TRP A 44 -2.02 -17.90 0.44
C TRP A 44 -2.74 -18.77 1.47
N SER A 45 -4.06 -18.59 1.60
CA SER A 45 -4.90 -19.39 2.49
C SER A 45 -6.37 -19.27 2.09
N GLU A 46 -7.10 -20.38 2.21
CA GLU A 46 -8.57 -20.39 2.05
C GLU A 46 -9.31 -20.13 3.38
N ASP A 47 -8.60 -19.90 4.48
CA ASP A 47 -9.20 -19.67 5.80
C ASP A 47 -9.97 -18.33 5.85
N ALA A 48 -11.23 -18.38 6.31
CA ALA A 48 -12.08 -17.20 6.38
C ALA A 48 -11.60 -16.15 7.41
N GLU A 49 -10.96 -16.57 8.51
CA GLU A 49 -10.33 -15.66 9.48
C GLU A 49 -9.16 -14.92 8.83
N PHE A 50 -8.40 -15.59 7.97
CA PHE A 50 -7.33 -14.97 7.20
C PHE A 50 -7.88 -13.97 6.18
N LEU A 51 -8.77 -14.41 5.30
CA LEU A 51 -9.29 -13.60 4.20
C LEU A 51 -10.05 -12.36 4.68
N SER A 52 -10.83 -12.48 5.75
CA SER A 52 -11.63 -11.36 6.30
C SER A 52 -10.80 -10.24 6.95
N ARG A 53 -9.50 -10.45 7.14
CA ARG A 53 -8.59 -9.49 7.78
C ARG A 53 -7.85 -8.60 6.78
N PHE A 54 -8.04 -8.80 5.47
CA PHE A 54 -7.46 -7.95 4.45
C PHE A 54 -8.54 -7.14 3.74
N ILE A 55 -8.20 -5.89 3.42
CA ILE A 55 -9.05 -5.02 2.63
C ILE A 55 -8.21 -4.47 1.47
N PRO A 56 -8.17 -5.16 0.32
CA PRO A 56 -7.48 -4.69 -0.86
C PRO A 56 -7.99 -3.34 -1.35
N PHE A 57 -7.11 -2.52 -1.92
CA PHE A 57 -7.52 -1.23 -2.47
C PHE A 57 -6.68 -0.72 -3.64
N ALA A 58 -5.52 -1.32 -3.93
CA ALA A 58 -4.67 -0.84 -5.03
C ALA A 58 -3.80 -1.96 -5.61
N GLN A 59 -3.42 -1.81 -6.86
CA GLN A 59 -2.32 -2.50 -7.50
C GLN A 59 -1.00 -1.88 -7.03
N ALA A 60 0.01 -2.72 -6.80
CA ALA A 60 1.30 -2.31 -6.25
C ALA A 60 2.42 -2.28 -7.29
N ASN A 61 2.30 -3.04 -8.38
CA ASN A 61 3.25 -3.10 -9.47
C ASN A 61 2.58 -3.55 -10.78
N GLY A 62 3.30 -3.49 -11.89
CA GLY A 62 2.82 -3.91 -13.21
C GLY A 62 2.65 -5.43 -13.41
N THR A 63 3.03 -6.27 -12.43
CA THR A 63 3.01 -7.74 -12.59
C THR A 63 1.83 -8.43 -11.90
N GLY A 64 1.15 -7.74 -10.98
CA GLY A 64 -0.07 -8.23 -10.33
C GLY A 64 -0.02 -8.28 -8.81
N SER A 65 0.99 -7.66 -8.19
CA SER A 65 1.01 -7.43 -6.75
C SER A 65 -0.01 -6.36 -6.35
N HIS A 66 -0.49 -6.43 -5.10
CA HIS A 66 -1.52 -5.54 -4.58
C HIS A 66 -1.18 -4.97 -3.21
N TYR A 67 -1.81 -3.85 -2.87
CA TYR A 67 -1.87 -3.33 -1.51
C TYR A 67 -3.21 -3.64 -0.85
N ALA A 68 -3.14 -4.04 0.42
CA ALA A 68 -4.31 -4.24 1.25
C ALA A 68 -4.10 -3.63 2.64
N LEU A 69 -5.16 -3.11 3.25
CA LEU A 69 -5.15 -2.79 4.68
C LEU A 69 -5.26 -4.09 5.47
N TRP A 70 -4.38 -4.28 6.45
CA TRP A 70 -4.47 -5.40 7.37
C TRP A 70 -5.22 -5.00 8.63
N ARG A 71 -6.42 -5.55 8.82
CA ARG A 71 -7.29 -5.35 9.97
C ARG A 71 -6.80 -6.11 11.20
N CYS A 72 -5.63 -5.72 11.70
CA CYS A 72 -4.95 -6.32 12.83
C CYS A 72 -5.71 -6.24 14.17
N ASP A 73 -6.65 -5.29 14.27
CA ASP A 73 -7.54 -5.10 15.41
C ASP A 73 -8.86 -4.45 14.94
N ASP A 74 -9.75 -4.10 15.88
CA ASP A 74 -11.09 -3.60 15.59
C ASP A 74 -11.19 -2.06 15.66
N ARG A 75 -10.08 -1.34 15.45
CA ARG A 75 -10.11 0.13 15.41
C ARG A 75 -11.08 0.63 14.32
N ALA A 76 -11.77 1.73 14.62
CA ALA A 76 -12.65 2.39 13.65
C ALA A 76 -11.87 3.18 12.59
N ASP A 77 -10.68 3.68 12.97
CA ASP A 77 -9.80 4.41 12.05
C ASP A 77 -9.02 3.43 11.17
N LEU A 78 -9.58 3.17 9.98
CA LEU A 78 -8.99 2.26 9.01
C LEU A 78 -7.73 2.82 8.34
N ALA A 79 -7.54 4.14 8.29
CA ALA A 79 -6.35 4.75 7.69
C ALA A 79 -5.09 4.50 8.55
N ALA A 80 -5.27 4.27 9.85
CA ALA A 80 -4.22 3.90 10.79
C ALA A 80 -3.91 2.39 10.80
N LEU A 81 -4.53 1.58 9.94
CA LEU A 81 -4.19 0.17 9.80
C LEU A 81 -2.90 0.01 8.97
N PRO A 82 -2.05 -0.99 9.27
CA PRO A 82 -0.90 -1.30 8.46
C PRO A 82 -1.30 -1.67 7.03
N VAL A 83 -0.50 -1.23 6.07
CA VAL A 83 -0.62 -1.63 4.66
C VAL A 83 0.26 -2.84 4.43
N VAL A 84 -0.29 -3.88 3.82
CA VAL A 84 0.40 -5.10 3.40
C VAL A 84 0.60 -5.08 1.90
N PHE A 85 1.80 -5.46 1.49
CA PHE A 85 2.11 -5.86 0.12
C PHE A 85 1.75 -7.34 -0.05
N VAL A 86 0.88 -7.62 -1.03
CA VAL A 86 0.45 -8.96 -1.44
C VAL A 86 1.11 -9.23 -2.78
N GLY A 87 2.25 -9.90 -2.74
CA GLY A 87 3.11 -10.19 -3.87
C GLY A 87 2.59 -11.34 -4.72
N ASP A 88 2.68 -11.18 -6.04
CA ASP A 88 2.39 -12.21 -7.05
C ASP A 88 3.50 -13.27 -7.14
N GLU A 89 4.70 -12.98 -6.62
CA GLU A 89 5.85 -13.90 -6.55
C GLU A 89 6.02 -14.57 -5.17
N GLY A 90 5.00 -14.53 -4.31
CA GLY A 90 5.07 -15.20 -3.00
C GLY A 90 5.71 -14.35 -1.91
N ASP A 91 5.58 -13.03 -2.00
CA ASP A 91 5.92 -12.08 -0.95
C ASP A 91 4.67 -11.61 -0.20
N LEU A 92 4.66 -11.70 1.13
CA LEU A 92 3.56 -11.19 1.95
C LEU A 92 4.12 -10.55 3.22
N TYR A 93 4.08 -9.21 3.27
CA TYR A 93 4.66 -8.45 4.36
C TYR A 93 3.99 -7.08 4.54
N VAL A 94 4.06 -6.51 5.73
CA VAL A 94 3.64 -5.12 5.97
C VAL A 94 4.61 -4.21 5.22
N ILE A 95 4.16 -3.34 4.32
CA ILE A 95 5.03 -2.40 3.60
C ILE A 95 5.05 -1.00 4.23
N ALA A 96 3.95 -0.61 4.88
CA ALA A 96 3.83 0.67 5.57
C ALA A 96 3.02 0.52 6.86
N ARG A 97 3.34 1.32 7.88
CA ARG A 97 2.67 1.28 9.19
C ARG A 97 1.23 1.80 9.16
N ASP A 98 0.95 2.68 8.20
CA ASP A 98 -0.36 3.27 7.95
C ASP A 98 -0.46 3.74 6.49
N LEU A 99 -1.66 4.17 6.10
CA LEU A 99 -1.94 4.60 4.73
C LEU A 99 -1.19 5.88 4.33
N ARG A 100 -0.93 6.78 5.27
CA ARG A 100 -0.20 8.04 4.98
C ARG A 100 1.28 7.77 4.75
N GLU A 101 1.85 6.82 5.49
CA GLU A 101 3.21 6.34 5.24
C GLU A 101 3.33 5.70 3.85
N LEU A 102 2.34 4.92 3.41
CA LEU A 102 2.29 4.43 2.02
C LEU A 102 2.30 5.59 1.02
N PHE A 103 1.50 6.65 1.23
CA PHE A 103 1.49 7.80 0.31
C PHE A 103 2.85 8.48 0.20
N ARG A 104 3.62 8.52 1.28
CA ARG A 104 5.02 9.01 1.23
C ARG A 104 5.89 8.08 0.39
N LEU A 105 5.76 6.76 0.54
CA LEU A 105 6.51 5.80 -0.26
C LEU A 105 6.15 5.89 -1.76
N LEU A 106 4.87 6.09 -2.10
CA LEU A 106 4.44 6.34 -3.48
C LEU A 106 5.06 7.61 -4.08
N ALA A 107 5.39 8.60 -3.24
CA ALA A 107 6.09 9.81 -3.66
C ALA A 107 7.59 9.58 -3.98
N ILE A 108 8.08 8.34 -3.88
CA ILE A 108 9.36 7.93 -4.48
C ILE A 108 9.19 7.67 -5.97
N ASP A 109 7.98 7.23 -6.37
CA ASP A 109 7.62 6.90 -7.76
C ASP A 109 8.53 5.84 -8.35
N SER A 110 8.61 4.74 -7.61
CA SER A 110 9.16 3.46 -8.06
C SER A 110 8.22 2.34 -7.63
N GLU A 111 8.26 1.21 -8.33
CA GLU A 111 7.64 -0.01 -7.82
C GLU A 111 8.32 -0.48 -6.52
N PRO A 112 7.62 -1.26 -5.68
CA PRO A 112 8.24 -1.94 -4.56
C PRO A 112 9.34 -2.91 -5.02
N VAL A 113 10.42 -2.96 -4.25
CA VAL A 113 11.49 -3.95 -4.35
C VAL A 113 11.47 -4.84 -3.11
N SER A 114 12.27 -5.93 -3.09
CA SER A 114 12.28 -6.90 -1.98
C SER A 114 12.48 -6.26 -0.59
N GLU A 115 13.14 -5.09 -0.53
CA GLU A 115 13.37 -4.32 0.70
C GLU A 115 12.64 -2.96 0.73
N GLY A 116 11.43 -2.89 0.18
CA GLY A 116 10.59 -1.70 0.26
C GLY A 116 10.56 -0.94 -1.05
N PHE A 117 11.23 0.20 -1.13
CA PHE A 117 11.25 1.06 -2.33
C PHE A 117 12.69 1.45 -2.67
N LEU A 118 12.92 1.94 -3.88
CA LEU A 118 14.21 2.50 -4.25
C LEU A 118 14.53 3.74 -3.42
N ASP A 119 15.82 4.07 -3.34
CA ASP A 119 16.26 5.36 -2.82
C ASP A 119 15.82 6.46 -3.82
N PRO A 120 15.14 7.54 -3.38
CA PRO A 120 14.77 8.68 -4.22
C PRO A 120 15.93 9.23 -5.06
N ASP A 121 17.17 9.20 -4.54
CA ASP A 121 18.35 9.71 -5.24
C ASP A 121 18.76 8.84 -6.44
N ILE A 122 18.25 7.61 -6.52
CA ILE A 122 18.53 6.66 -7.61
C ILE A 122 17.44 6.71 -8.69
N VAL A 123 16.24 7.19 -8.36
CA VAL A 123 15.13 7.35 -9.32
C VAL A 123 15.46 8.51 -10.28
N LYS A 124 15.53 8.20 -11.57
CA LYS A 124 15.94 9.18 -12.61
C LYS A 124 14.80 9.71 -13.46
N GLU A 125 13.75 8.91 -13.57
CA GLU A 125 12.58 9.20 -14.37
C GLU A 125 11.38 9.07 -13.48
N HIS A 126 10.44 9.99 -13.66
CA HIS A 126 9.22 10.04 -12.88
C HIS A 126 8.02 9.94 -13.81
N SER A 127 6.97 9.30 -13.32
CA SER A 127 5.64 9.25 -13.90
C SER A 127 5.14 10.66 -14.20
N GLU A 128 4.32 10.79 -15.26
CA GLU A 128 3.85 12.09 -15.76
C GLU A 128 3.15 12.94 -14.67
N GLY A 129 2.36 12.31 -13.80
CA GLY A 129 1.62 12.98 -12.72
C GLY A 129 2.37 13.08 -11.39
N HIS A 130 3.65 12.73 -11.34
CA HIS A 130 4.42 12.68 -10.09
C HIS A 130 4.50 14.04 -9.38
N THR A 131 4.75 15.11 -10.14
CA THR A 131 4.87 16.46 -9.58
C THR A 131 3.54 16.93 -8.97
N GLU A 132 2.43 16.64 -9.64
CA GLU A 132 1.07 16.91 -9.17
C GLU A 132 0.75 16.13 -7.90
N PHE A 133 1.21 14.88 -7.81
CA PHE A 133 1.04 14.05 -6.61
C PHE A 133 1.80 14.62 -5.42
N LEU A 134 3.07 15.02 -5.59
CA LEU A 134 3.83 15.70 -4.53
C LEU A 134 3.14 16.97 -4.03
N ALA A 135 2.67 17.81 -4.96
CA ALA A 135 1.95 19.04 -4.61
C ALA A 135 0.62 18.76 -3.91
N TRP A 136 -0.09 17.70 -4.32
CA TRP A 136 -1.31 17.26 -3.65
C TRP A 136 -1.04 16.70 -2.25
N LEU A 137 0.00 15.89 -2.09
CA LEU A 137 0.39 15.25 -0.83
C LEU A 137 0.76 16.30 0.23
N ASP A 138 1.53 17.31 -0.16
CA ASP A 138 1.91 18.43 0.72
C ASP A 138 0.69 19.27 1.11
N ARG A 139 -0.11 19.70 0.12
CA ARG A 139 -1.29 20.54 0.39
C ARG A 139 -2.35 19.83 1.23
N THR A 140 -2.52 18.51 1.07
CA THR A 140 -3.61 17.75 1.71
C THR A 140 -3.20 17.22 3.08
N PHE A 141 -1.96 16.77 3.24
CA PHE A 141 -1.49 16.09 4.45
C PHE A 141 -0.26 16.75 5.11
N GLY A 142 0.37 17.74 4.47
CA GLY A 142 1.64 18.31 4.90
C GLY A 142 2.78 17.29 4.78
N LEU A 143 2.70 16.39 3.80
CA LEU A 143 3.64 15.29 3.60
C LEU A 143 4.37 15.44 2.25
N GLY A 144 5.56 14.86 2.16
CA GLY A 144 6.30 14.69 0.91
C GLY A 144 6.95 13.32 0.85
N ALA A 145 7.76 13.11 -0.19
CA ALA A 145 8.64 11.95 -0.28
C ALA A 145 9.45 11.78 1.02
N PRO A 146 9.73 10.55 1.45
CA PRO A 146 10.55 10.31 2.63
C PRO A 146 11.97 10.80 2.39
N GLU A 147 12.53 11.52 3.37
CA GLU A 147 13.95 11.87 3.39
C GLU A 147 14.84 10.62 3.56
N ASP A 148 14.31 9.61 4.27
CA ASP A 148 14.99 8.34 4.52
C ASP A 148 13.96 7.19 4.41
N PRO A 149 13.81 6.59 3.22
CA PRO A 149 12.94 5.42 3.03
C PRO A 149 13.37 4.23 3.91
N ASN A 150 14.67 4.06 4.17
CA ASN A 150 15.18 2.97 5.00
C ASN A 150 14.72 3.13 6.45
N ALA A 151 14.65 4.36 6.98
CA ALA A 151 14.10 4.60 8.31
C ALA A 151 12.62 4.17 8.40
N LEU A 152 11.82 4.38 7.35
CA LEU A 152 10.44 3.89 7.31
C LEU A 152 10.38 2.37 7.23
N TRP A 153 11.24 1.76 6.41
CA TRP A 153 11.39 0.31 6.29
C TRP A 153 11.76 -0.35 7.63
N GLU A 154 12.68 0.25 8.39
CA GLU A 154 13.04 -0.23 9.72
C GLU A 154 11.91 -0.04 10.72
N ALA A 155 11.23 1.11 10.69
CA ALA A 155 10.15 1.43 11.62
C ALA A 155 8.94 0.47 11.50
N ARG A 156 8.68 -0.09 10.32
CA ARG A 156 7.60 -1.06 10.12
C ARG A 156 7.86 -2.44 10.72
N LYS A 157 9.11 -2.81 11.05
CA LYS A 157 9.47 -4.19 11.46
C LYS A 157 8.62 -4.75 12.59
N GLY A 158 8.30 -3.95 13.61
CA GLY A 158 7.43 -4.40 14.69
C GLY A 158 6.00 -4.76 14.25
N HIS A 159 5.48 -4.10 13.20
CA HIS A 159 4.20 -4.46 12.60
C HIS A 159 4.33 -5.73 11.75
N ASP A 160 5.44 -5.89 11.03
CA ASP A 160 5.71 -7.06 10.20
C ASP A 160 5.93 -8.32 11.02
N ASP A 161 6.68 -8.26 12.12
CA ASP A 161 6.87 -9.39 13.03
C ASP A 161 5.53 -9.88 13.58
N ARG A 162 4.66 -8.95 13.98
CA ARG A 162 3.30 -9.26 14.44
C ARG A 162 2.46 -9.85 13.31
N PHE A 163 2.60 -9.33 12.10
CA PHE A 163 1.90 -9.81 10.92
C PHE A 163 2.31 -11.25 10.59
N ARG A 164 3.62 -11.53 10.50
CA ARG A 164 4.17 -12.87 10.25
C ARG A 164 3.76 -13.88 11.31
N ALA A 165 3.80 -13.49 12.58
CA ALA A 165 3.33 -14.35 13.68
C ALA A 165 1.83 -14.68 13.55
N TRP A 166 1.03 -13.74 13.06
CA TRP A 166 -0.40 -13.95 12.83
C TRP A 166 -0.67 -14.79 11.56
N THR A 167 -0.03 -14.48 10.43
CA THR A 167 -0.22 -15.20 9.16
C THR A 167 0.31 -16.63 9.21
N GLY A 168 1.37 -16.89 9.98
CA GLY A 168 1.92 -18.24 10.20
C GLY A 168 0.96 -19.22 10.87
N ARG A 169 -0.22 -18.77 11.33
CA ARG A 169 -1.32 -19.65 11.77
C ARG A 169 -2.13 -20.23 10.60
N PHE A 170 -2.04 -19.64 9.41
CA PHE A 170 -2.91 -19.90 8.26
C PHE A 170 -2.15 -20.28 6.99
N VAL A 171 -0.91 -19.81 6.88
CA VAL A 171 -0.02 -20.02 5.74
C VAL A 171 1.08 -20.97 6.17
N GLU A 172 1.31 -22.03 5.39
CA GLU A 172 2.56 -22.79 5.47
C GLU A 172 3.66 -21.92 4.88
N LEU A 173 4.26 -21.07 5.71
CA LEU A 173 5.50 -20.39 5.33
C LEU A 173 6.55 -21.50 5.18
N GLY A 174 6.87 -21.87 3.95
CA GLY A 174 8.01 -22.73 3.69
C GLY A 174 9.25 -22.10 4.33
N ASP A 175 9.95 -22.87 5.16
CA ASP A 175 11.22 -22.44 5.75
C ASP A 175 12.19 -22.09 4.60
N GLY A 176 12.36 -20.79 4.34
CA GLY A 176 13.38 -20.23 3.44
C GLY A 176 14.71 -20.07 4.16
#